data_AF-A0A067TM15-F1
#
_entry.id   AF-A0A067TM15-F1
#
_cell.length_a   1.000
_cell.length_b   1.000
_cell.length_c   1.000
_cell.angle_alpha   90.00
_cell.angle_beta   90.00
_cell.angle_gamma   90.00
#
_symmetry.space_group_name_H-M   'P 1'
#
loop_
_entity.id
_entity.type
_entity.pdbx_description
1 polymer ?
#
loop_
_entity_poly.entity_id
_entity_poly.type
_entity_poly.pdbx_seq_one_letter_code
_entity_poly.pdbx_strand_id
1 'polypeptide(L)'
;MHTSSLALVLASVSAVFAHPVHQRSELKIIGRDYSAKVVRETAATGLDILSTGNQAFRDGIGKSDPELLKKLTDDGQAPPFMFLGCSDSRVSEGTVFNAKPGTLFTQRNIANQFQSNDANAQSVLSYAVAELGVNHVIVMGHYGCGGVAAAIASPPTNQVDAANGAVQNWIEPIREIFRTSTRPEIVELRTKNEGVALVEEPDVKEPGFRALVEENVKAGVRRIVADSVISNHFALLPKASATPAVNVTPPVNATITEKRAEGGAPTEVFVHGFVYDIESGVVQDLGISVGPPGVAIPKIPFEAVAKSAEAAAKAHESAPKASETPKKPCEQLCKAKRAFAGVFPTLVDY
;
A
#
# COMPACT_ATOMS: atom_id res chain seq x y z
N MET A 1 -62.11 44.64 -32.17
CA MET A 1 -61.18 43.49 -32.03
C MET A 1 -59.93 44.01 -31.36
N HIS A 2 -59.65 43.65 -30.11
CA HIS A 2 -58.32 43.58 -29.50
C HIS A 2 -58.48 42.93 -28.12
N THR A 3 -58.12 41.65 -28.06
CA THR A 3 -58.02 40.82 -26.86
C THR A 3 -56.62 41.01 -26.28
N SER A 4 -56.50 41.64 -25.11
CA SER A 4 -55.23 41.66 -24.36
C SER A 4 -55.12 40.40 -23.52
N SER A 5 -54.31 39.46 -23.99
CA SER A 5 -53.88 38.29 -23.24
C SER A 5 -52.89 38.69 -22.14
N LEU A 6 -53.25 38.38 -20.90
CA LEU A 6 -52.39 38.53 -19.72
C LEU A 6 -51.43 37.33 -19.68
N ALA A 7 -50.19 37.52 -20.11
CA ALA A 7 -49.13 36.51 -19.99
C ALA A 7 -48.52 36.58 -18.59
N LEU A 8 -48.78 35.55 -17.78
CA LEU A 8 -48.17 35.35 -16.46
C LEU A 8 -46.74 34.83 -16.66
N VAL A 9 -45.74 35.70 -16.46
CA VAL A 9 -44.32 35.31 -16.49
C VAL A 9 -44.00 34.63 -15.15
N LEU A 10 -43.91 33.29 -15.14
CA LEU A 10 -43.26 32.56 -14.06
C LEU A 10 -41.76 32.85 -14.12
N ALA A 11 -41.26 33.68 -13.21
CA ALA A 11 -39.84 33.77 -12.92
C ALA A 11 -39.42 32.50 -12.19
N SER A 12 -38.82 31.55 -12.92
CA SER A 12 -38.11 30.43 -12.32
C SER A 12 -36.91 30.96 -11.56
N VAL A 13 -37.00 31.00 -10.23
CA VAL A 13 -35.83 31.24 -9.37
C VAL A 13 -34.97 29.98 -9.43
N SER A 14 -34.12 29.88 -10.44
CA SER A 14 -33.00 28.95 -10.42
C SER A 14 -32.05 29.44 -9.34
N ALA A 15 -32.17 28.88 -8.14
CA ALA A 15 -31.14 28.95 -7.12
C ALA A 15 -29.90 28.22 -7.66
N VAL A 16 -29.10 28.95 -8.45
CA VAL A 16 -27.74 28.55 -8.75
C VAL A 16 -27.03 28.61 -7.41
N PHE A 17 -26.86 27.45 -6.77
CA PHE A 17 -25.85 27.26 -5.75
C PHE A 17 -24.50 27.44 -6.45
N ALA A 18 -24.11 28.71 -6.60
CA ALA A 18 -22.76 29.10 -6.91
C ALA A 18 -21.90 28.63 -5.74
N HIS A 19 -21.45 27.38 -5.83
CA HIS A 19 -20.31 26.94 -5.04
C HIS A 19 -19.19 27.90 -5.39
N PRO A 20 -18.57 28.58 -4.43
CA PRO A 20 -17.41 29.41 -4.72
C PRO A 20 -16.27 28.48 -5.11
N VAL A 21 -16.23 28.11 -6.39
CA VAL A 21 -15.05 27.57 -7.06
C VAL A 21 -14.14 28.77 -7.24
N HIS A 22 -13.31 29.05 -6.23
CA HIS A 22 -11.98 29.65 -6.38
C HIS A 22 -11.40 29.97 -5.00
N GLN A 23 -10.93 28.93 -4.35
CA GLN A 23 -9.63 29.02 -3.69
C GLN A 23 -8.95 27.69 -4.01
N ARG A 24 -7.82 27.72 -4.71
CA ARG A 24 -6.91 26.56 -4.73
C ARG A 24 -6.39 26.42 -3.30
N SER A 25 -7.19 25.86 -2.41
CA SER A 25 -6.64 25.19 -1.25
C SER A 25 -5.82 24.05 -1.84
N GLU A 26 -4.52 24.04 -1.55
CA GLU A 26 -3.75 22.82 -1.70
C GLU A 26 -4.50 21.76 -0.91
N LEU A 27 -5.15 20.83 -1.62
CA LEU A 27 -5.91 19.73 -1.03
C LEU A 27 -4.87 18.80 -0.39
N LYS A 28 -4.41 19.18 0.79
CA LYS A 28 -3.33 18.53 1.53
C LYS A 28 -3.91 17.37 2.34
N ILE A 29 -4.29 16.32 1.62
CA ILE A 29 -4.93 15.11 2.18
C ILE A 29 -3.96 14.34 3.10
N ILE A 30 -2.65 14.40 2.78
CA ILE A 30 -1.55 13.73 3.46
C ILE A 30 -0.39 14.74 3.55
N GLY A 31 0.32 14.79 4.68
CA GLY A 31 1.24 15.86 5.11
C GLY A 31 2.50 16.10 4.27
N ARG A 32 2.60 15.63 3.03
CA ARG A 32 3.77 15.87 2.16
C ARG A 32 3.76 17.27 1.56
N ASP A 33 4.85 18.00 1.77
CA ASP A 33 5.16 19.24 1.04
C ASP A 33 5.64 18.98 -0.40
N TYR A 34 5.99 17.72 -0.71
CA TYR A 34 6.50 17.32 -2.02
C TYR A 34 5.85 16.01 -2.48
N SER A 35 5.03 16.08 -3.52
CA SER A 35 4.75 14.93 -4.38
C SER A 35 5.77 14.90 -5.51
N ALA A 36 6.18 13.71 -5.96
CA ALA A 36 7.01 13.60 -7.17
C ALA A 36 6.29 14.36 -8.30
N LYS A 37 6.94 15.40 -8.83
CA LYS A 37 6.45 16.08 -10.04
C LYS A 37 6.61 15.11 -11.20
N VAL A 38 5.54 14.38 -11.51
CA VAL A 38 5.43 13.71 -12.79
C VAL A 38 5.31 14.82 -13.83
N VAL A 39 6.38 15.07 -14.59
CA VAL A 39 6.32 15.93 -15.77
C VAL A 39 5.39 15.24 -16.74
N ARG A 40 4.13 15.68 -16.78
CA ARG A 40 3.16 15.19 -17.76
C ARG A 40 3.54 15.81 -19.09
N GLU A 41 4.24 15.07 -19.95
CA GLU A 41 4.46 15.51 -21.33
C GLU A 41 3.11 15.76 -22.01
N THR A 42 2.90 16.98 -22.46
CA THR A 42 1.60 17.54 -22.86
C THR A 42 1.19 17.17 -24.29
N ALA A 43 1.78 16.16 -24.92
CA ALA A 43 1.66 15.94 -26.37
C ALA A 43 0.88 14.68 -26.77
N ALA A 44 0.78 13.66 -25.91
CA ALA A 44 -0.06 12.49 -26.11
C ALA A 44 -1.25 12.55 -25.16
N THR A 45 -2.40 11.95 -25.50
CA THR A 45 -3.40 11.76 -24.47
C THR A 45 -2.72 10.92 -23.39
N GLY A 46 -2.77 11.30 -22.12
CA GLY A 46 -2.11 10.53 -21.06
C GLY A 46 -2.57 9.06 -20.97
N LEU A 47 -3.54 8.66 -21.79
CA LEU A 47 -4.04 7.30 -22.00
C LEU A 47 -3.21 6.48 -23.00
N ASP A 48 -2.41 7.11 -23.89
CA ASP A 48 -1.58 6.40 -24.86
C ASP A 48 -0.53 5.51 -24.19
N ILE A 49 -0.05 5.91 -23.00
CA ILE A 49 0.81 5.07 -22.16
C ILE A 49 0.12 3.77 -21.73
N LEU A 50 -1.21 3.82 -21.45
CA LEU A 50 -1.99 2.66 -21.05
C LEU A 50 -2.26 1.75 -22.25
N SER A 51 -2.61 2.32 -23.41
CA SER A 51 -2.81 1.55 -24.64
C SER A 51 -1.51 0.86 -25.08
N THR A 52 -0.38 1.58 -25.08
CA THR A 52 0.95 1.05 -25.41
C THR A 52 1.36 -0.04 -24.40
N GLY A 53 1.17 0.20 -23.10
CA GLY A 53 1.44 -0.80 -22.08
C GLY A 53 0.59 -2.06 -22.21
N ASN A 54 -0.70 -1.92 -22.54
CA ASN A 54 -1.59 -3.05 -22.79
C ASN A 54 -1.17 -3.84 -24.04
N GLN A 55 -0.74 -3.16 -25.11
CA GLN A 55 -0.22 -3.84 -26.30
C GLN A 55 1.03 -4.65 -25.97
N ALA A 56 1.98 -4.07 -25.23
CA ALA A 56 3.18 -4.76 -24.77
C ALA A 56 2.86 -5.98 -23.88
N PHE A 57 1.88 -5.84 -22.98
CA PHE A 57 1.38 -6.94 -22.16
C PHE A 57 0.81 -8.08 -23.03
N ARG A 58 -0.07 -7.76 -23.98
CA ARG A 58 -0.68 -8.74 -24.89
C ARG A 58 0.37 -9.47 -25.73
N ASP A 59 1.35 -8.74 -26.26
CA ASP A 59 2.43 -9.31 -27.06
C ASP A 59 3.37 -10.20 -26.19
N GLY A 60 3.62 -9.79 -24.95
CA GLY A 60 4.40 -10.57 -23.99
C GLY A 60 3.74 -11.88 -23.59
N ILE A 61 2.45 -11.86 -23.27
CA ILE A 61 1.66 -13.06 -22.98
C ILE A 61 1.55 -13.94 -24.23
N GLY A 62 1.23 -13.36 -25.40
CA GLY A 62 1.14 -14.11 -26.66
C GLY A 62 2.44 -14.83 -27.07
N LYS A 63 3.60 -14.40 -26.57
CA LYS A 63 4.89 -15.06 -26.77
C LYS A 63 5.21 -16.12 -25.71
N SER A 64 4.85 -15.85 -24.44
CA SER A 64 5.26 -16.68 -23.30
C SER A 64 4.24 -17.78 -22.95
N ASP A 65 2.95 -17.50 -23.10
CA ASP A 65 1.84 -18.40 -22.79
C ASP A 65 0.60 -18.03 -23.63
N PRO A 66 0.58 -18.40 -24.93
CA PRO A 66 -0.44 -17.92 -25.88
C PRO A 66 -1.88 -18.27 -25.49
N GLU A 67 -2.07 -19.39 -24.79
CA GLU A 67 -3.39 -19.90 -24.42
C GLU A 67 -3.88 -19.38 -23.05
N LEU A 68 -3.05 -18.66 -22.30
CA LEU A 68 -3.36 -18.26 -20.92
C LEU A 68 -4.67 -17.48 -20.81
N LEU A 69 -4.81 -16.40 -21.59
CA LEU A 69 -6.00 -15.54 -21.51
C LEU A 69 -7.26 -16.27 -21.95
N LYS A 70 -7.13 -17.17 -22.94
CA LYS A 70 -8.23 -18.00 -23.41
C LYS A 70 -8.68 -18.98 -22.32
N LYS A 71 -7.73 -19.72 -21.71
CA LYS A 71 -8.01 -20.63 -20.59
C LYS A 71 -8.67 -19.91 -19.42
N LEU A 72 -8.14 -18.76 -18.99
CA LEU A 72 -8.75 -17.98 -17.91
C LEU A 72 -10.17 -17.49 -18.23
N THR A 73 -10.46 -17.24 -19.51
CA THR A 73 -11.81 -16.87 -19.97
C THR A 73 -12.76 -18.06 -19.93
N ASP A 74 -12.32 -19.22 -20.41
CA ASP A 74 -13.13 -20.43 -20.54
C ASP A 74 -13.35 -21.12 -19.18
N ASP A 75 -12.31 -21.18 -18.35
CA ASP A 75 -12.28 -21.95 -17.10
C ASP A 75 -12.72 -21.09 -15.90
N GLY A 76 -12.54 -19.77 -15.97
CA GLY A 76 -12.79 -18.83 -14.88
C GLY A 76 -11.57 -18.65 -13.95
N GLN A 77 -11.81 -18.07 -12.77
CA GLN A 77 -10.75 -17.78 -11.79
C GLN A 77 -10.71 -18.82 -10.66
N ALA A 78 -9.51 -19.27 -10.29
CA ALA A 78 -9.25 -20.06 -9.09
C ALA A 78 -7.88 -19.68 -8.47
N PRO A 79 -7.73 -18.42 -8.01
CA PRO A 79 -6.46 -17.93 -7.49
C PRO A 79 -6.10 -18.63 -6.18
N PRO A 80 -4.84 -19.07 -5.99
CA PRO A 80 -4.40 -19.65 -4.72
C PRO A 80 -4.19 -18.61 -3.61
N PHE A 81 -4.08 -17.32 -3.97
CA PHE A 81 -3.78 -16.22 -3.05
C PHE A 81 -4.86 -15.15 -3.10
N MET A 82 -5.36 -14.75 -1.93
CA MET A 82 -5.93 -13.43 -1.71
C MET A 82 -4.83 -12.46 -1.26
N PHE A 83 -4.82 -11.26 -1.82
CA PHE A 83 -3.85 -10.22 -1.49
C PHE A 83 -4.54 -8.96 -1.00
N LEU A 84 -4.27 -8.57 0.25
CA LEU A 84 -4.68 -7.31 0.87
C LEU A 84 -3.47 -6.38 0.94
N GLY A 85 -3.44 -5.36 0.08
CA GLY A 85 -2.32 -4.43 -0.07
C GLY A 85 -2.68 -2.96 0.06
N CYS A 86 -1.66 -2.11 0.05
CA CYS A 86 -1.86 -0.66 0.07
C CYS A 86 -2.18 -0.14 -1.34
N SER A 87 -3.03 0.89 -1.46
CA SER A 87 -3.28 1.61 -2.71
C SER A 87 -2.07 2.40 -3.26
N ASP A 88 -0.93 2.41 -2.54
CA ASP A 88 0.31 3.06 -2.98
C ASP A 88 0.76 2.55 -4.35
N SER A 89 0.90 3.46 -5.32
CA SER A 89 1.18 3.12 -6.72
C SER A 89 2.53 2.45 -6.95
N ARG A 90 3.44 2.47 -5.96
CA ARG A 90 4.76 1.81 -6.02
C ARG A 90 4.69 0.32 -5.65
N VAL A 91 3.53 -0.15 -5.18
CA VAL A 91 3.33 -1.50 -4.64
C VAL A 91 2.22 -2.22 -5.42
N SER A 92 2.38 -2.31 -6.75
CA SER A 92 1.53 -3.17 -7.57
C SER A 92 1.94 -4.63 -7.33
N GLU A 93 1.04 -5.42 -6.77
CA GLU A 93 1.26 -6.81 -6.37
C GLU A 93 1.64 -7.72 -7.55
N GLY A 94 0.98 -7.57 -8.70
CA GLY A 94 1.33 -8.29 -9.91
C GLY A 94 2.75 -7.97 -10.39
N THR A 95 3.22 -6.74 -10.17
CA THR A 95 4.58 -6.33 -10.53
C THR A 95 5.59 -6.82 -9.50
N VAL A 96 5.32 -6.63 -8.21
CA VAL A 96 6.22 -7.03 -7.09
C VAL A 96 6.51 -8.53 -7.13
N PHE A 97 5.51 -9.36 -7.42
CA PHE A 97 5.67 -10.82 -7.48
C PHE A 97 5.88 -11.35 -8.90
N ASN A 98 5.93 -10.48 -9.92
CA ASN A 98 5.91 -10.89 -11.33
C ASN A 98 4.79 -11.93 -11.60
N ALA A 99 3.61 -11.69 -11.04
CA ALA A 99 2.50 -12.62 -11.05
C ALA A 99 1.74 -12.58 -12.38
N LYS A 100 1.36 -13.75 -12.88
CA LYS A 100 0.51 -13.87 -14.06
C LYS A 100 -0.96 -13.56 -13.70
N PRO A 101 -1.78 -13.11 -14.68
CA PRO A 101 -3.22 -13.04 -14.50
C PRO A 101 -3.80 -14.34 -13.92
N GLY A 102 -4.75 -14.23 -12.99
CA GLY A 102 -5.35 -15.37 -12.28
C GLY A 102 -4.59 -15.86 -11.05
N THR A 103 -3.38 -15.35 -10.76
CA THR A 103 -2.59 -15.78 -9.59
C THR A 103 -3.06 -15.15 -8.28
N LEU A 104 -3.43 -13.87 -8.32
CA LEU A 104 -3.74 -13.06 -7.13
C LEU A 104 -5.18 -12.54 -7.21
N PHE A 105 -5.97 -12.77 -6.16
CA PHE A 105 -7.25 -12.10 -5.94
C PHE A 105 -7.05 -10.90 -5.02
N THR A 106 -7.10 -9.70 -5.59
CA THR A 106 -6.52 -8.52 -4.95
C THR A 106 -7.58 -7.55 -4.42
N GLN A 107 -7.37 -7.08 -3.18
CA GLN A 107 -7.98 -5.88 -2.63
C GLN A 107 -6.89 -4.90 -2.23
N ARG A 108 -7.13 -3.61 -2.50
CA ARG A 108 -6.23 -2.53 -2.10
C ARG A 108 -7.00 -1.36 -1.50
N ASN A 109 -6.53 -0.87 -0.36
CA ASN A 109 -6.99 0.38 0.24
C ASN A 109 -5.82 1.14 0.88
N ILE A 110 -6.06 2.36 1.37
CA ILE A 110 -4.99 3.17 2.00
C ILE A 110 -4.47 2.41 3.24
N ALA A 111 -3.17 2.13 3.27
CA ALA A 111 -2.50 1.43 4.37
C ALA A 111 -3.05 0.03 4.68
N ASN A 112 -3.52 -0.72 3.66
CA ASN A 112 -3.77 -2.18 3.72
C ASN A 112 -4.59 -2.62 4.94
N GLN A 113 -5.63 -1.86 5.26
CA GLN A 113 -6.43 -2.08 6.46
C GLN A 113 -7.55 -3.07 6.21
N PHE A 114 -7.83 -3.89 7.23
CA PHE A 114 -9.02 -4.71 7.32
C PHE A 114 -9.83 -4.26 8.55
N GLN A 115 -11.11 -4.02 8.36
CA GLN A 115 -12.08 -3.70 9.42
C GLN A 115 -13.33 -4.54 9.14
N SER A 116 -13.80 -5.34 10.10
CA SER A 116 -14.94 -6.25 9.88
C SER A 116 -16.27 -5.54 9.56
N ASN A 117 -16.37 -4.24 9.86
CA ASN A 117 -17.50 -3.40 9.49
C ASN A 117 -17.33 -2.68 8.13
N ASP A 118 -16.19 -2.84 7.45
CA ASP A 118 -16.00 -2.39 6.08
C ASP A 118 -16.52 -3.46 5.11
N ALA A 119 -17.71 -3.22 4.57
CA ALA A 119 -18.34 -4.13 3.60
C ALA A 119 -17.45 -4.37 2.36
N ASN A 120 -16.56 -3.44 2.00
CA ASN A 120 -15.64 -3.63 0.88
C ASN A 120 -14.65 -4.77 1.19
N ALA A 121 -13.79 -4.60 2.21
CA ALA A 121 -12.81 -5.63 2.56
C ALA A 121 -13.47 -6.95 3.00
N GLN A 122 -14.61 -6.88 3.71
CA GLN A 122 -15.36 -8.05 4.16
C GLN A 122 -15.88 -8.89 2.98
N SER A 123 -16.45 -8.24 1.97
CA SER A 123 -16.98 -8.95 0.79
C SER A 123 -15.89 -9.66 0.00
N VAL A 124 -14.71 -9.04 -0.16
CA VAL A 124 -13.57 -9.68 -0.83
C VAL A 124 -13.06 -10.87 -0.02
N LEU A 125 -12.89 -10.74 1.30
CA LEU A 125 -12.46 -11.86 2.14
C LEU A 125 -13.44 -13.03 2.05
N SER A 126 -14.73 -12.76 2.17
CA SER A 126 -15.78 -13.78 2.06
C SER A 126 -15.75 -14.47 0.70
N TYR A 127 -15.64 -13.72 -0.39
CA TYR A 127 -15.59 -14.29 -1.73
C TYR A 127 -14.31 -15.11 -1.95
N ALA A 128 -13.16 -14.61 -1.52
CA ALA A 128 -11.90 -15.32 -1.65
C ALA A 128 -11.91 -16.67 -0.93
N VAL A 129 -12.41 -16.70 0.31
CA VAL A 129 -12.37 -17.90 1.16
C VAL A 129 -13.50 -18.87 0.81
N ALA A 130 -14.74 -18.39 0.71
CA ALA A 130 -15.90 -19.24 0.55
C ALA A 130 -16.19 -19.61 -0.91
N GLU A 131 -15.97 -18.68 -1.85
CA GLU A 131 -16.29 -18.90 -3.27
C GLU A 131 -15.06 -19.43 -4.03
N LEU A 132 -13.95 -18.70 -3.96
CA LEU A 132 -12.74 -19.04 -4.71
C LEU A 132 -11.89 -20.13 -4.03
N GLY A 133 -12.04 -20.27 -2.71
CA GLY A 133 -11.31 -21.25 -1.93
C GLY A 133 -9.79 -21.03 -1.94
N VAL A 134 -9.35 -19.77 -1.77
CA VAL A 134 -7.92 -19.43 -1.69
C VAL A 134 -7.24 -20.21 -0.56
N ASN A 135 -5.97 -20.58 -0.77
CA ASN A 135 -5.17 -21.26 0.25
C ASN A 135 -4.44 -20.26 1.16
N HIS A 136 -4.22 -19.05 0.68
CA HIS A 136 -3.40 -18.06 1.36
C HIS A 136 -4.06 -16.70 1.31
N VAL A 137 -4.27 -16.06 2.46
CA VAL A 137 -4.63 -14.65 2.59
C VAL A 137 -3.38 -13.89 3.02
N ILE A 138 -2.90 -12.98 2.19
CA ILE A 138 -1.69 -12.21 2.44
C ILE A 138 -2.09 -10.78 2.80
N VAL A 139 -1.72 -10.31 3.99
CA VAL A 139 -1.74 -8.89 4.36
C VAL A 139 -0.34 -8.35 4.16
N MET A 140 -0.15 -7.47 3.18
CA MET A 140 1.16 -6.89 2.89
C MET A 140 1.17 -5.38 3.11
N GLY A 141 1.94 -4.97 4.12
CA GLY A 141 2.32 -3.57 4.30
C GLY A 141 3.52 -3.20 3.45
N HIS A 142 3.89 -1.93 3.47
CA HIS A 142 5.13 -1.50 2.84
C HIS A 142 5.77 -0.33 3.60
N TYR A 143 7.10 -0.30 3.63
CA TYR A 143 7.81 0.83 4.20
C TYR A 143 7.61 2.08 3.34
N GLY A 144 7.52 3.24 3.99
CA GLY A 144 7.23 4.52 3.32
C GLY A 144 5.76 4.72 2.94
N CYS A 145 4.84 4.00 3.60
CA CYS A 145 3.39 4.12 3.44
C CYS A 145 2.87 5.50 3.86
N GLY A 146 2.33 6.26 2.90
CA GLY A 146 1.79 7.59 3.17
C GLY A 146 0.60 7.60 4.15
N GLY A 147 -0.23 6.56 4.14
CA GLY A 147 -1.34 6.44 5.11
C GLY A 147 -0.87 6.21 6.55
N VAL A 148 0.18 5.40 6.74
CA VAL A 148 0.79 5.18 8.05
C VAL A 148 1.57 6.42 8.50
N ALA A 149 2.29 7.10 7.60
CA ALA A 149 2.96 8.37 7.89
C ALA A 149 1.97 9.45 8.34
N ALA A 150 0.82 9.56 7.67
CA ALA A 150 -0.26 10.48 8.04
C ALA A 150 -0.89 10.17 9.41
N ALA A 151 -0.80 8.92 9.88
CA ALA A 151 -1.26 8.54 11.22
C ALA A 151 -0.27 8.99 12.33
N ILE A 152 1.00 9.23 11.99
CA ILE A 152 2.03 9.76 12.89
C ILE A 152 2.03 11.29 12.88
N ALA A 153 1.85 11.89 11.70
CA ALA A 153 1.84 13.35 11.51
C ALA A 153 0.64 14.01 12.20
N SER A 154 0.80 15.29 12.55
CA SER A 154 -0.29 16.09 13.14
C SER A 154 -1.48 16.17 12.19
N PRO A 155 -2.73 16.03 12.68
CA PRO A 155 -3.91 16.26 11.87
C PRO A 155 -3.95 17.69 11.31
N PRO A 156 -4.58 17.94 10.15
CA PRO A 156 -4.76 19.29 9.63
C PRO A 156 -5.45 20.21 10.66
N THR A 157 -4.89 21.40 10.88
CA THR A 157 -5.40 22.38 11.87
C THR A 157 -6.49 23.30 11.32
N ASN A 158 -6.65 23.35 10.00
CA ASN A 158 -7.65 24.17 9.31
C ASN A 158 -8.92 23.35 9.02
N GLN A 159 -9.96 23.98 8.46
CA GLN A 159 -11.19 23.27 8.07
C GLN A 159 -10.87 22.02 7.25
N VAL A 160 -11.22 20.87 7.84
CA VAL A 160 -11.13 19.56 7.21
C VAL A 160 -12.26 19.48 6.20
N ASP A 161 -11.93 19.60 4.91
CA ASP A 161 -12.90 19.31 3.85
C ASP A 161 -13.27 17.82 3.84
N ALA A 162 -14.29 17.46 3.05
CA ALA A 162 -14.78 16.08 3.01
C ALA A 162 -13.69 15.05 2.62
N ALA A 163 -12.74 15.45 1.76
CA ALA A 163 -11.67 14.56 1.30
C ALA A 163 -10.65 14.30 2.42
N ASN A 164 -10.25 15.33 3.16
CA ASN A 164 -9.42 15.19 4.35
C ASN A 164 -10.13 14.34 5.39
N GLY A 165 -11.41 14.63 5.67
CA GLY A 165 -12.19 13.89 6.67
C GLY A 165 -12.25 12.39 6.39
N ALA A 166 -12.43 12.00 5.13
CA ALA A 166 -12.48 10.59 4.73
C ALA A 166 -11.17 9.85 5.06
N VAL A 167 -10.02 10.42 4.72
CA VAL A 167 -8.71 9.78 4.99
C VAL A 167 -8.38 9.80 6.49
N GLN A 168 -8.67 10.90 7.18
CA GLN A 168 -8.43 11.02 8.61
C GLN A 168 -9.23 9.98 9.42
N ASN A 169 -10.52 9.80 9.08
CA ASN A 169 -11.35 8.75 9.68
C ASN A 169 -10.84 7.35 9.34
N TRP A 170 -10.38 7.14 8.10
CA TRP A 170 -9.88 5.85 7.65
C TRP A 170 -8.61 5.41 8.40
N ILE A 171 -7.68 6.33 8.69
CA ILE A 171 -6.40 6.01 9.34
C ILE A 171 -6.46 6.01 10.88
N GLU A 172 -7.60 6.34 11.47
CA GLU A 172 -7.77 6.36 12.93
C GLU A 172 -7.38 5.04 13.64
N PRO A 173 -7.70 3.84 13.09
CA PRO A 173 -7.22 2.60 13.69
C PRO A 173 -5.69 2.49 13.76
N ILE A 174 -4.96 3.15 12.84
CA ILE A 174 -3.50 3.18 12.84
C ILE A 174 -2.98 4.17 13.89
N ARG A 175 -3.68 5.30 14.07
CA ARG A 175 -3.39 6.25 15.17
C ARG A 175 -3.52 5.61 16.52
N GLU A 176 -4.54 4.78 16.70
CA GLU A 176 -4.73 4.05 17.95
C GLU A 176 -3.59 3.05 18.19
N ILE A 177 -3.12 2.34 17.16
CA ILE A 177 -1.92 1.50 17.26
C ILE A 177 -0.70 2.34 17.64
N PHE A 178 -0.49 3.50 17.01
CA PHE A 178 0.61 4.40 17.34
C PHE A 178 0.56 4.89 18.78
N ARG A 179 -0.63 5.22 19.29
CA ARG A 179 -0.85 5.73 20.66
C ARG A 179 -0.65 4.65 21.73
N THR A 180 -1.05 3.42 21.44
CA THR A 180 -1.11 2.33 22.44
C THR A 180 0.05 1.33 22.35
N SER A 181 0.79 1.32 21.24
CA SER A 181 1.89 0.38 21.08
C SER A 181 2.97 0.58 22.14
N THR A 182 3.47 -0.56 22.62
CA THR A 182 4.56 -0.71 23.59
C THR A 182 5.89 -1.06 22.93
N ARG A 183 5.95 -1.17 21.60
CA ARG A 183 7.21 -1.40 20.88
C ARG A 183 8.19 -0.24 21.13
N PRO A 184 9.43 -0.51 21.57
CA PRO A 184 10.39 0.53 21.92
C PRO A 184 10.57 1.59 20.84
N GLU A 185 10.65 1.19 19.57
CA GLU A 185 10.87 2.10 18.44
C GLU A 185 9.69 3.07 18.25
N ILE A 186 8.46 2.59 18.46
CA ILE A 186 7.24 3.41 18.38
C ILE A 186 7.14 4.33 19.59
N VAL A 187 7.46 3.83 20.78
CA VAL A 187 7.50 4.63 22.01
C VAL A 187 8.51 5.76 21.88
N GLU A 188 9.71 5.47 21.40
CA GLU A 188 10.78 6.45 21.18
C GLU A 188 10.35 7.53 20.18
N LEU A 189 9.76 7.14 19.04
CA LEU A 189 9.23 8.10 18.06
C LEU A 189 8.10 8.95 18.66
N ARG A 190 7.19 8.35 19.43
CA ARG A 190 6.09 9.07 20.08
C ARG A 190 6.61 10.08 21.10
N THR A 191 7.58 9.70 21.93
CA THR A 191 8.23 10.58 22.90
C THR A 191 9.04 11.68 22.23
N LYS A 192 9.75 11.39 21.12
CA LYS A 192 10.44 12.39 20.30
C LYS A 192 9.50 13.49 19.77
N ASN A 193 8.23 13.14 19.55
CA ASN A 193 7.20 14.05 19.06
C ASN A 193 6.38 14.74 20.18
N GLU A 194 6.62 14.42 21.45
CA GLU A 194 5.91 15.06 22.57
C GLU A 194 6.19 16.57 22.62
N GLY A 195 5.12 17.37 22.74
CA GLY A 195 5.21 18.83 22.80
C GLY A 195 5.55 19.52 21.46
N VAL A 196 5.72 18.77 20.37
CA VAL A 196 5.91 19.34 19.04
C VAL A 196 4.58 19.86 18.49
N ALA A 197 4.52 21.15 18.18
CA ALA A 197 3.28 21.80 17.74
C ALA A 197 2.76 21.28 16.39
N LEU A 198 3.67 20.90 15.48
CA LEU A 198 3.35 20.32 14.19
C LEU A 198 4.35 19.19 13.89
N VAL A 199 3.89 17.96 13.96
CA VAL A 199 4.67 16.76 13.63
C VAL A 199 4.56 16.52 12.13
N GLU A 200 5.70 16.58 11.44
CA GLU A 200 5.82 16.26 10.02
C GLU A 200 5.87 14.74 9.79
N GLU A 201 5.72 14.33 8.53
CA GLU A 201 5.89 12.92 8.17
C GLU A 201 7.31 12.44 8.47
N PRO A 202 7.48 11.26 9.09
CA PRO A 202 8.79 10.71 9.38
C PRO A 202 9.53 10.26 8.10
N ASP A 203 10.86 10.29 8.15
CA ASP A 203 11.72 9.68 7.12
C ASP A 203 11.44 8.17 6.98
N VAL A 204 11.54 7.62 5.76
CA VAL A 204 11.25 6.20 5.49
C VAL A 204 12.13 5.23 6.30
N LYS A 205 13.30 5.69 6.75
CA LYS A 205 14.26 4.92 7.56
C LYS A 205 14.05 5.10 9.06
N GLU A 206 13.14 5.98 9.49
CA GLU A 206 12.81 6.19 10.91
C GLU A 206 12.31 4.88 11.55
N PRO A 207 13.00 4.32 12.56
CA PRO A 207 12.67 3.01 13.14
C PRO A 207 11.24 2.92 13.66
N GLY A 208 10.74 3.95 14.35
CA GLY A 208 9.37 3.96 14.86
C GLY A 208 8.31 3.94 13.76
N PHE A 209 8.59 4.57 12.62
CA PHE A 209 7.68 4.54 11.47
C PHE A 209 7.63 3.16 10.82
N ARG A 210 8.81 2.55 10.59
CA ARG A 210 8.90 1.18 10.08
C ARG A 210 8.21 0.19 11.02
N ALA A 211 8.43 0.34 12.33
CA ALA A 211 7.78 -0.46 13.34
C ALA A 211 6.25 -0.33 13.34
N LEU A 212 5.71 0.88 13.09
CA LEU A 212 4.27 1.11 13.01
C LEU A 212 3.65 0.46 11.76
N VAL A 213 4.35 0.48 10.62
CA VAL A 213 3.93 -0.25 9.42
C VAL A 213 3.77 -1.74 9.74
N GLU A 214 4.74 -2.34 10.42
CA GLU A 214 4.71 -3.75 10.82
C GLU A 214 3.56 -4.03 11.80
N GLU A 215 3.35 -3.18 12.81
CA GLU A 215 2.24 -3.35 13.75
C GLU A 215 0.86 -3.21 13.08
N ASN A 216 0.73 -2.35 12.07
CA ASN A 216 -0.48 -2.26 11.27
C ASN A 216 -0.77 -3.57 10.52
N VAL A 217 0.24 -4.19 9.91
CA VAL A 217 0.09 -5.51 9.26
C VAL A 217 -0.31 -6.58 10.26
N LYS A 218 0.39 -6.65 11.41
CA LYS A 218 0.06 -7.62 12.48
C LYS A 218 -1.37 -7.42 12.98
N ALA A 219 -1.82 -6.18 13.14
CA ALA A 219 -3.20 -5.88 13.53
C ALA A 219 -4.20 -6.34 12.45
N GLY A 220 -3.90 -6.11 11.17
CA GLY A 220 -4.71 -6.59 10.05
C GLY A 220 -4.86 -8.12 10.06
N VAL A 221 -3.77 -8.86 10.21
CA VAL A 221 -3.81 -10.33 10.30
C VAL A 221 -4.63 -10.79 11.51
N ARG A 222 -4.43 -10.20 12.69
CA ARG A 222 -5.22 -10.53 13.88
C ARG A 222 -6.73 -10.32 13.66
N ARG A 223 -7.11 -9.22 13.01
CA ARG A 223 -8.52 -8.93 12.69
C ARG A 223 -9.10 -9.93 11.71
N ILE A 224 -8.38 -10.27 10.63
CA ILE A 224 -8.83 -11.26 9.64
C ILE A 224 -9.00 -12.64 10.29
N VAL A 225 -8.03 -13.09 11.09
CA VAL A 225 -8.09 -14.38 11.78
C VAL A 225 -9.27 -14.44 12.76
N ALA A 226 -9.54 -13.34 13.47
CA ALA A 226 -10.66 -13.25 14.40
C ALA A 226 -12.02 -13.08 13.70
N ASP A 227 -12.03 -12.78 12.40
CA ASP A 227 -13.25 -12.55 11.65
C ASP A 227 -14.09 -13.83 11.53
N SER A 228 -15.42 -13.67 11.45
CA SER A 228 -16.35 -14.79 11.35
C SER A 228 -16.16 -15.58 10.06
N VAL A 229 -15.69 -14.95 8.97
CA VAL A 229 -15.38 -15.67 7.72
C VAL A 229 -14.30 -16.72 7.96
N ILE A 230 -13.19 -16.36 8.60
CA ILE A 230 -12.08 -17.28 8.83
C ILE A 230 -12.38 -18.27 9.95
N SER A 231 -12.87 -17.79 11.09
CA SER A 231 -13.14 -18.64 12.24
C SER A 231 -14.23 -19.68 11.97
N ASN A 232 -15.29 -19.33 11.24
CA ASN A 232 -16.29 -20.29 10.81
C ASN A 232 -15.71 -21.26 9.77
N HIS A 233 -14.91 -20.78 8.81
CA HIS A 233 -14.27 -21.65 7.82
C HIS A 233 -13.37 -22.71 8.48
N PHE A 234 -12.59 -22.33 9.51
CA PHE A 234 -11.81 -23.27 10.30
C PHE A 234 -12.68 -24.31 11.02
N ALA A 235 -13.86 -23.93 11.51
CA ALA A 235 -14.78 -24.84 12.17
C ALA A 235 -15.40 -25.88 11.21
N LEU A 236 -15.41 -25.60 9.90
CA LEU A 236 -15.91 -26.52 8.87
C LEU A 236 -14.85 -27.55 8.43
N LEU A 237 -13.57 -27.34 8.76
CA LEU A 237 -12.51 -28.26 8.39
C LEU A 237 -12.62 -29.56 9.21
N PRO A 238 -12.36 -30.73 8.59
CA PRO A 238 -12.22 -31.97 9.33
C PRO A 238 -11.18 -31.77 10.44
N LYS A 239 -11.46 -32.27 11.66
CA LYS A 239 -10.47 -32.25 12.73
C LYS A 239 -9.25 -33.03 12.24
N ALA A 240 -8.11 -32.34 12.08
CA ALA A 240 -6.90 -32.93 11.54
C ALA A 240 -6.49 -34.17 12.36
N SER A 241 -6.38 -35.34 11.71
CA SER A 241 -5.52 -36.40 12.21
C SER A 241 -4.09 -35.96 11.95
N ALA A 242 -3.19 -36.17 12.92
CA ALA A 242 -1.79 -35.74 12.92
C ALA A 242 -0.93 -36.38 11.81
N THR A 243 -1.23 -36.06 10.56
CA THR A 243 -0.45 -36.48 9.38
C THR A 243 0.16 -35.23 8.75
N PRO A 244 1.49 -35.22 8.50
CA PRO A 244 2.14 -34.03 8.01
C PRO A 244 1.63 -33.68 6.60
N ALA A 245 1.26 -32.42 6.40
CA ALA A 245 0.95 -31.88 5.09
C ALA A 245 2.15 -32.11 4.15
N VAL A 246 1.92 -32.82 3.05
CA VAL A 246 2.89 -32.96 1.96
C VAL A 246 3.04 -31.59 1.31
N ASN A 247 4.28 -31.09 1.24
CA ASN A 247 4.64 -29.85 0.56
C ASN A 247 4.19 -29.89 -0.91
N VAL A 248 3.03 -29.32 -1.22
CA VAL A 248 2.69 -28.93 -2.58
C VAL A 248 3.08 -27.47 -2.71
N THR A 249 4.31 -27.22 -3.10
CA THR A 249 4.69 -25.90 -3.64
C THR A 249 4.02 -25.78 -5.00
N PRO A 250 3.07 -24.86 -5.22
CA PRO A 250 2.59 -24.62 -6.57
C PRO A 250 3.78 -24.13 -7.39
N PRO A 251 4.05 -24.69 -8.58
CA PRO A 251 5.13 -24.19 -9.42
C PRO A 251 4.86 -22.71 -9.72
N VAL A 252 5.94 -21.94 -9.92
CA VAL A 252 5.90 -20.51 -10.30
C VAL A 252 5.15 -20.27 -11.63
N ASN A 253 4.75 -21.36 -12.31
CA ASN A 253 3.85 -21.45 -13.45
C ASN A 253 2.70 -22.45 -13.18
N ALA A 254 1.97 -22.30 -12.08
CA ALA A 254 0.84 -23.20 -11.77
C ALA A 254 -0.21 -23.12 -12.88
N THR A 255 -0.27 -24.17 -13.70
CA THR A 255 -1.40 -24.38 -14.60
C THR A 255 -2.51 -24.93 -13.72
N ILE A 256 -3.56 -24.14 -13.48
CA ILE A 256 -4.73 -24.58 -12.73
C ILE A 256 -5.37 -25.70 -13.55
N THR A 257 -5.23 -26.96 -13.12
CA THR A 257 -5.72 -28.13 -13.87
C THR A 257 -7.14 -28.52 -13.50
N GLU A 258 -7.69 -28.02 -12.39
CA GLU A 258 -9.05 -28.34 -11.95
C GLU A 258 -9.74 -27.09 -11.37
N LYS A 259 -10.94 -26.79 -11.89
CA LYS A 259 -11.82 -25.75 -11.36
C LYS A 259 -12.40 -26.24 -10.04
N ARG A 260 -12.18 -25.52 -8.94
CA ARG A 260 -12.92 -25.76 -7.71
C ARG A 260 -14.38 -25.44 -8.01
N ALA A 261 -15.27 -26.42 -7.84
CA ALA A 261 -16.70 -26.17 -7.96
C ALA A 261 -17.09 -25.10 -6.92
N GLU A 262 -17.83 -24.09 -7.35
CA GLU A 262 -18.56 -23.18 -6.46
C GLU A 262 -19.28 -24.05 -5.41
N GLY A 263 -18.93 -23.91 -4.13
CA GLY A 263 -19.45 -24.77 -3.05
C GLY A 263 -18.73 -26.12 -2.80
N GLY A 264 -17.47 -26.27 -3.25
CA GLY A 264 -16.63 -27.42 -2.92
C GLY A 264 -16.29 -27.53 -1.42
N ALA A 265 -15.77 -28.69 -0.98
CA ALA A 265 -15.42 -28.94 0.42
C ALA A 265 -14.45 -27.88 0.96
N PRO A 266 -14.56 -27.45 2.24
CA PRO A 266 -13.63 -26.50 2.85
C PRO A 266 -12.19 -27.01 2.78
N THR A 267 -11.25 -26.11 2.48
CA THR A 267 -9.80 -26.42 2.47
C THR A 267 -9.08 -25.55 3.48
N GLU A 268 -7.87 -25.95 3.82
CA GLU A 268 -6.97 -25.16 4.65
C GLU A 268 -6.72 -23.79 3.99
N VAL A 269 -6.81 -22.74 4.82
CA VAL A 269 -6.48 -21.38 4.47
C VAL A 269 -5.54 -20.81 5.54
N PHE A 270 -4.48 -20.15 5.10
CA PHE A 270 -3.46 -19.55 5.96
C PHE A 270 -3.46 -18.04 5.79
N VAL A 271 -3.43 -17.30 6.89
CA VAL A 271 -3.35 -15.84 6.90
C VAL A 271 -1.92 -15.43 7.22
N HIS A 272 -1.29 -14.66 6.34
CA HIS A 272 0.11 -14.24 6.41
C HIS A 272 0.23 -12.73 6.56
N GLY A 273 1.30 -12.28 7.20
CA GLY A 273 1.65 -10.86 7.31
C GLY A 273 3.04 -10.60 6.78
N PHE A 274 3.13 -9.85 5.68
CA PHE A 274 4.39 -9.51 5.03
C PHE A 274 4.60 -7.99 5.01
N VAL A 275 5.85 -7.57 4.80
CA VAL A 275 6.20 -6.19 4.53
C VAL A 275 7.09 -6.10 3.31
N TYR A 276 6.80 -5.14 2.43
CA TYR A 276 7.59 -4.85 1.23
C TYR A 276 8.43 -3.58 1.45
N ASP A 277 9.72 -3.68 1.19
CA ASP A 277 10.62 -2.54 1.20
C ASP A 277 10.74 -1.94 -0.20
N ILE A 278 10.14 -0.76 -0.41
CA ILE A 278 10.08 -0.08 -1.70
C ILE A 278 11.45 0.37 -2.22
N GLU A 279 12.47 0.52 -1.35
CA GLU A 279 13.81 0.97 -1.74
C GLU A 279 14.63 -0.22 -2.27
N SER A 280 14.53 -1.38 -1.61
CA SER A 280 15.28 -2.58 -1.98
C SER A 280 14.53 -3.56 -2.89
N GLY A 281 13.20 -3.47 -2.96
CA GLY A 281 12.35 -4.44 -3.67
C GLY A 281 12.16 -5.77 -2.94
N VAL A 282 12.59 -5.87 -1.68
CA VAL A 282 12.53 -7.12 -0.91
C VAL A 282 11.20 -7.26 -0.15
N VAL A 283 10.60 -8.45 -0.21
CA VAL A 283 9.46 -8.86 0.64
C VAL A 283 10.00 -9.66 1.83
N GLN A 284 9.52 -9.32 3.03
CA GLN A 284 9.93 -9.95 4.29
C GLN A 284 8.72 -10.49 5.05
N ASP A 285 8.90 -11.64 5.70
CA ASP A 285 7.90 -12.25 6.58
C ASP A 285 7.96 -11.66 7.98
N LEU A 286 6.81 -11.31 8.56
CA LEU A 286 6.73 -10.84 9.94
C LEU A 286 6.67 -11.99 10.95
N GLY A 287 6.57 -13.24 10.50
CA GLY A 287 6.55 -14.43 11.36
C GLY A 287 5.25 -14.56 12.16
N ILE A 288 4.16 -14.02 11.64
CA ILE A 288 2.84 -13.95 12.31
C ILE A 288 1.75 -14.73 11.58
N SER A 289 2.16 -15.70 10.76
CA SER A 289 1.24 -16.52 9.97
C SER A 289 0.37 -17.41 10.87
N VAL A 290 -0.92 -17.50 10.54
CA VAL A 290 -1.91 -18.31 11.27
C VAL A 290 -2.62 -19.23 10.29
N GLY A 291 -2.77 -20.49 10.65
CA GLY A 291 -3.52 -21.49 9.89
C GLY A 291 -4.61 -22.15 10.74
N PRO A 292 -5.27 -23.18 10.21
CA PRO A 292 -6.27 -23.93 10.95
C PRO A 292 -5.69 -24.55 12.24
N PRO A 293 -6.47 -24.69 13.31
CA PRO A 293 -6.00 -25.29 14.56
C PRO A 293 -5.41 -26.69 14.36
N GLY A 294 -4.17 -26.89 14.81
CA GLY A 294 -3.47 -28.19 14.70
C GLY A 294 -2.79 -28.45 13.35
N VAL A 295 -2.90 -27.54 12.38
CA VAL A 295 -2.23 -27.63 11.09
C VAL A 295 -0.92 -26.83 11.12
N ALA A 296 0.17 -27.43 10.63
CA ALA A 296 1.46 -26.76 10.55
C ALA A 296 1.44 -25.65 9.50
N ILE A 297 2.04 -24.50 9.82
CA ILE A 297 2.21 -23.41 8.85
C ILE A 297 3.16 -23.87 7.74
N PRO A 298 2.79 -23.72 6.45
CA PRO A 298 3.67 -24.09 5.35
C PRO A 298 4.94 -23.24 5.34
N LYS A 299 6.02 -23.77 4.75
CA LYS A 299 7.29 -23.05 4.65
C LYS A 299 7.10 -21.75 3.85
N ILE A 300 7.49 -20.62 4.46
CA ILE A 300 7.45 -19.30 3.82
C ILE A 300 8.84 -19.01 3.23
N PRO A 301 8.98 -18.79 1.92
CA PRO A 301 10.27 -18.56 1.26
C PRO A 301 10.72 -17.09 1.28
N PHE A 302 10.28 -16.31 2.28
CA PHE A 302 10.72 -14.92 2.50
C PHE A 302 11.55 -14.84 3.77
N GLU A 303 12.54 -13.96 3.79
CA GLU A 303 13.35 -13.74 4.99
C GLU A 303 12.51 -13.08 6.09
N ALA A 304 12.71 -13.50 7.33
CA ALA A 304 12.01 -12.92 8.47
C ALA A 304 12.58 -11.54 8.84
N VAL A 305 11.70 -10.57 9.11
CA VAL A 305 12.09 -9.20 9.51
C VAL A 305 13.02 -9.18 10.73
N ALA A 306 12.89 -10.14 11.65
CA ALA A 306 13.76 -10.24 12.83
C ALA A 306 15.26 -10.35 12.46
N LYS A 307 15.61 -11.01 11.35
CA LYS A 307 17.00 -11.07 10.86
C LYS A 307 17.48 -9.72 10.30
N SER A 308 16.58 -8.97 9.65
CA SER A 308 16.87 -7.64 9.11
C SER A 308 17.03 -6.58 10.20
N ALA A 309 16.25 -6.67 11.29
CA ALA A 309 16.38 -5.79 12.45
C ALA A 309 17.71 -6.01 13.20
N GLU A 310 18.18 -7.26 13.34
CA GLU A 310 19.50 -7.56 13.89
C GLU A 310 20.65 -7.06 13.00
N ALA A 311 20.49 -7.12 11.68
CA ALA A 311 21.47 -6.58 10.74
C ALA A 311 21.53 -5.04 10.77
N ALA A 312 20.37 -4.36 10.90
CA ALA A 312 20.29 -2.92 11.07
C ALA A 312 20.88 -2.46 12.41
N ALA A 313 20.62 -3.18 13.51
CA ALA A 313 21.23 -2.93 14.81
C ALA A 313 22.76 -3.09 14.78
N LYS A 314 23.27 -4.15 14.13
CA LYS A 314 24.73 -4.35 13.94
C LYS A 314 25.38 -3.35 12.98
N ALA A 315 24.65 -2.89 11.96
CA ALA A 315 25.11 -1.81 11.08
C ALA A 315 25.23 -0.48 11.83
N HIS A 316 24.38 -0.25 12.83
CA HIS A 316 24.43 0.93 13.68
C HIS A 316 25.54 0.88 14.75
N GLU A 317 25.93 -0.33 15.19
CA GLU A 317 27.07 -0.54 16.11
C GLU A 317 28.44 -0.54 15.40
N SER A 318 28.48 -0.83 14.09
CA SER A 318 29.71 -0.93 13.30
C SER A 318 30.11 0.33 12.52
N ALA A 319 29.27 1.37 12.53
CA ALA A 319 29.65 2.68 11.99
C ALA A 319 30.73 3.32 12.88
N PRO A 320 31.89 3.77 12.32
CA PRO A 320 32.92 4.39 13.13
C PRO A 320 32.35 5.68 13.74
N LYS A 321 32.47 5.82 15.06
CA LYS A 321 32.19 7.09 15.77
C LYS A 321 33.01 8.18 15.06
N ALA A 322 32.33 9.02 14.30
CA ALA A 322 32.96 10.15 13.63
C ALA A 322 33.64 11.00 14.71
N SER A 323 34.97 11.09 14.63
CA SER A 323 35.77 11.94 15.50
C SER A 323 35.27 13.38 15.39
N GLU A 324 35.03 14.01 16.54
CA GLU A 324 34.76 15.44 16.63
C GLU A 324 35.79 16.23 15.83
N THR A 325 35.34 16.86 14.75
CA THR A 325 36.10 17.93 14.08
C THR A 325 35.40 19.25 14.40
N PRO A 326 36.13 20.29 14.83
CA PRO A 326 35.52 21.53 15.27
C PRO A 326 34.91 22.27 14.08
N LYS A 327 33.60 22.55 14.17
CA LYS A 327 32.84 23.34 13.19
C LYS A 327 33.45 24.74 13.06
N LYS A 328 33.96 25.08 11.88
CA LYS A 328 34.24 26.49 11.53
C LYS A 328 32.93 27.21 11.19
N PRO A 329 32.74 28.49 11.59
CA PRO A 329 31.50 29.23 11.33
C PRO A 329 31.26 29.48 9.84
N CYS A 330 29.97 29.54 9.50
CA CYS A 330 29.35 29.61 8.17
C CYS A 330 29.67 30.89 7.34
N GLU A 331 30.73 31.64 7.66
CA GLU A 331 31.01 32.94 7.01
C GLU A 331 31.97 32.86 5.80
N GLN A 332 32.62 31.71 5.55
CA GLN A 332 33.61 31.60 4.47
C GLN A 332 33.08 31.02 3.14
N LEU A 333 31.83 30.52 3.09
CA LEU A 333 31.26 29.92 1.87
C LEU A 333 30.46 30.90 0.99
N CYS A 334 30.25 32.15 1.42
CA CYS A 334 29.49 33.15 0.66
C CYS A 334 30.34 34.12 -0.21
N LYS A 335 31.67 33.95 -0.30
CA LYS A 335 32.53 34.85 -1.10
C LYS A 335 32.93 34.36 -2.51
N ALA A 336 32.38 33.25 -3.00
CA ALA A 336 32.77 32.68 -4.31
C ALA A 336 31.77 32.90 -5.48
N LYS A 337 30.86 33.88 -5.41
CA LYS A 337 29.90 34.17 -6.51
C LYS A 337 29.83 35.64 -6.96
N ARG A 338 30.89 36.43 -6.77
CA ARG A 338 31.04 37.76 -7.39
C ARG A 338 32.43 37.96 -7.97
N ALA A 339 32.71 37.29 -9.08
CA ALA A 339 33.79 37.65 -10.01
C ALA A 339 33.55 36.96 -11.36
N PHE A 340 32.52 37.37 -12.08
CA PHE A 340 32.38 37.09 -13.52
C PHE A 340 31.85 38.35 -14.19
N ALA A 341 32.75 39.32 -14.37
CA ALA A 341 32.53 40.48 -15.21
C ALA A 341 33.88 40.91 -15.77
N GLY A 342 34.02 40.80 -17.09
CA GLY A 342 35.05 41.47 -17.88
C GLY A 342 36.31 40.66 -18.13
N VAL A 343 36.51 40.26 -19.39
CA VAL A 343 37.60 40.72 -20.28
C VAL A 343 37.81 39.65 -21.38
N PHE A 344 37.46 40.02 -22.61
CA PHE A 344 37.95 39.41 -23.87
C PHE A 344 39.47 39.63 -24.00
N PRO A 345 40.24 38.74 -24.67
CA PRO A 345 40.51 39.00 -26.10
C PRO A 345 40.76 37.77 -27.02
N THR A 346 40.34 37.96 -28.28
CA THR A 346 40.97 37.64 -29.58
C THR A 346 41.61 36.28 -29.91
N LEU A 347 41.12 35.71 -31.02
CA LEU A 347 41.81 35.13 -32.20
C LEU A 347 42.99 34.15 -31.98
N VAL A 348 42.92 32.96 -32.57
CA VAL A 348 43.72 32.53 -33.76
C VAL A 348 43.04 31.30 -34.42
N ASP A 349 43.06 31.31 -35.76
CA ASP A 349 42.59 30.31 -36.73
C ASP A 349 43.13 28.87 -36.56
N TYR A 350 42.26 27.87 -36.82
CA TYR A 350 42.34 26.92 -37.95
C TYR A 350 41.06 26.08 -38.04
#